data_AF-A0A1E4I124-F1
#
_entry.id   AF-A0A1E4I124-F1
#
_cell.length_a   1.000
_cell.length_b   1.000
_cell.length_c   1.000
_cell.angle_alpha   90.00
_cell.angle_beta   90.00
_cell.angle_gamma   90.00
#
_symmetry.space_group_name_H-M   'P 1'
#
loop_
_entity.id
_entity.type
_entity.pdbx_description
1 polymer ?
#
loop_
_entity_poly.entity_id
_entity_poly.type
_entity_poly.pdbx_seq_one_letter_code
_entity_poly.pdbx_strand_id
1 'polypeptide(L)'
;MLSNVPARFAETAAGTAIDRENVLKVGQVLLTEIGRLQQVLNDNSLAQMGRCGGDLVSEDPELAFNERATLLVASFQREVDSVADAARR
;
A
#
# COMPACT_ATOMS: atom_id res chain seq x y z
N MET A 1 35.61 7.15 35.63
CA MET A 1 35.44 8.38 34.81
C MET A 1 34.34 8.10 33.81
N LEU A 2 33.18 8.71 34.01
CA LEU A 2 31.99 8.53 33.17
C LEU A 2 32.26 9.18 31.82
N SER A 3 32.47 8.36 30.79
CA SER A 3 32.64 8.83 29.41
C SER A 3 31.28 9.29 28.91
N ASN A 4 31.10 10.61 28.84
CA ASN A 4 30.00 11.25 28.13
C ASN A 4 30.16 10.94 26.64
N VAL A 5 29.65 9.79 26.19
CA VAL A 5 29.49 9.51 24.76
C VAL A 5 28.27 10.32 24.29
N PRO A 6 28.44 11.31 23.41
CA PRO A 6 27.32 12.08 22.89
C PRO A 6 26.41 11.18 22.05
N ALA A 7 25.10 11.32 22.20
CA ALA A 7 24.05 10.49 21.56
C ALA A 7 24.14 10.34 20.03
N ARG A 8 24.97 11.15 19.36
CA ARG A 8 25.28 11.07 17.92
C ARG A 8 25.97 9.78 17.47
N PHE A 9 26.39 8.91 18.39
CA PHE A 9 27.05 7.64 18.07
C PHE A 9 26.14 6.42 18.12
N ALA A 10 24.83 6.60 18.32
CA ALA A 10 23.86 5.49 18.30
C ALA A 10 23.46 5.04 16.88
N GLU A 11 23.95 5.68 15.82
CA GLU A 11 23.46 5.51 14.43
C GLU A 11 24.24 4.49 13.57
N THR A 12 25.08 3.62 14.14
CA THR A 12 25.75 2.59 13.36
C THR A 12 25.22 1.20 13.67
N ALA A 13 24.14 0.82 12.95
CA ALA A 13 23.89 -0.58 12.62
C ALA A 13 24.65 -0.88 11.30
N ALA A 14 25.57 -1.85 11.32
CA ALA A 14 26.25 -2.39 10.13
C ALA A 14 26.98 -1.38 9.21
N GLY A 15 27.63 -0.33 9.76
CA GLY A 15 28.50 0.57 8.97
C GLY A 15 27.75 1.51 8.02
N THR A 16 26.42 1.59 8.13
CA THR A 16 25.59 2.57 7.42
C THR A 16 25.13 3.61 8.44
N ALA A 17 25.48 4.88 8.26
CA ALA A 17 24.89 5.96 9.04
C ALA A 17 23.42 6.08 8.61
N ILE A 18 22.50 5.67 9.49
CA ILE A 18 21.06 5.79 9.22
C ILE A 18 20.66 7.22 9.54
N ASP A 19 20.51 8.04 8.48
CA ASP A 19 19.99 9.39 8.60
C ASP A 19 18.50 9.34 8.97
N ARG A 20 18.21 9.69 10.22
CA ARG A 20 16.85 9.74 10.76
C ARG A 20 15.91 10.62 9.93
N GLU A 21 16.38 11.76 9.42
CA GLU A 21 15.56 12.66 8.61
C GLU A 21 15.13 11.98 7.30
N ASN A 22 16.06 11.25 6.68
CA ASN A 22 15.75 10.48 5.46
C ASN A 22 14.76 9.35 5.75
N VAL A 23 14.88 8.65 6.89
CA VAL A 23 13.91 7.62 7.30
C VAL A 23 12.51 8.22 7.45
N LEU A 24 12.38 9.40 8.08
CA LEU A 24 11.09 10.07 8.22
C LEU A 24 10.50 10.52 6.87
N LYS A 25 11.34 11.03 5.96
CA LYS A 25 10.91 11.41 4.60
C LYS A 25 10.40 10.19 3.83
N VAL A 26 11.12 9.07 3.87
CA VAL A 26 10.69 7.81 3.23
C VAL A 26 9.38 7.32 3.84
N GLY A 27 9.25 7.35 5.17
CA GLY A 27 8.00 7.00 5.86
C GLY A 27 6.81 7.85 5.38
N GLN A 28 7.00 9.16 5.22
CA GLN A 28 5.95 10.06 4.73
C GLN A 28 5.54 9.74 3.28
N VAL A 29 6.50 9.40 2.41
CA VAL A 29 6.23 8.97 1.03
C VAL A 29 5.40 7.68 1.04
N LEU A 30 5.81 6.67 1.83
CA LEU A 30 5.08 5.41 1.93
C LEU A 30 3.64 5.60 2.40
N LEU A 31 3.42 6.40 3.45
CA LEU A 31 2.07 6.71 3.95
C LEU A 31 1.20 7.41 2.90
N THR A 32 1.80 8.30 2.11
CA THR A 32 1.09 9.00 1.03
C THR A 32 0.67 8.02 -0.08
N GLU A 33 1.57 7.12 -0.49
CA GLU A 33 1.27 6.13 -1.52
C GLU A 33 0.24 5.09 -1.05
N ILE A 34 0.30 4.67 0.22
CA ILE A 34 -0.74 3.82 0.83
C ILE A 34 -2.10 4.49 0.72
N GLY A 35 -2.20 5.79 1.04
CA GLY A 35 -3.44 6.54 0.91
C GLY A 35 -3.96 6.58 -0.53
N ARG A 36 -3.07 6.76 -1.52
CA ARG A 36 -3.43 6.71 -2.94
C ARG A 36 -3.94 5.33 -3.36
N LEU A 37 -3.28 4.26 -2.92
CA LEU A 37 -3.69 2.89 -3.22
C LEU A 37 -5.06 2.56 -2.61
N GLN A 38 -5.30 2.98 -1.37
CA GLN A 38 -6.60 2.83 -0.71
C GLN A 38 -7.70 3.57 -1.48
N GLN A 39 -7.42 4.78 -1.97
CA GLN A 39 -8.38 5.52 -2.79
C GLN A 39 -8.70 4.78 -4.09
N VAL A 40 -7.69 4.28 -4.81
CA VAL A 40 -7.90 3.49 -6.04
C VAL A 40 -8.74 2.25 -5.76
N LEU A 41 -8.49 1.55 -4.65
CA LEU A 41 -9.28 0.37 -4.28
C LEU A 41 -10.72 0.72 -3.96
N ASN A 42 -10.97 1.81 -3.22
CA ASN A 42 -12.32 2.27 -2.91
C ASN A 42 -13.09 2.62 -4.19
N ASP A 43 -12.46 3.38 -5.10
CA ASP A 43 -13.07 3.81 -6.36
C ASP A 43 -13.42 2.62 -7.28
N ASN A 44 -12.64 1.54 -7.20
CA ASN A 44 -12.82 0.36 -8.05
C ASN A 44 -13.49 -0.83 -7.34
N SER A 45 -13.80 -0.72 -6.04
CA SER A 45 -14.38 -1.82 -5.25
C SER A 45 -15.74 -2.29 -5.74
N LEU A 46 -16.46 -1.40 -6.43
CA LEU A 46 -17.78 -1.65 -7.02
C LEU A 46 -17.74 -1.73 -8.54
N ALA A 47 -16.56 -1.79 -9.15
CA ALA A 47 -16.43 -1.91 -10.59
C ALA A 47 -16.94 -3.29 -11.04
N GLN A 48 -18.16 -3.31 -11.56
CA GLN A 48 -18.79 -4.48 -12.14
C GLN A 48 -19.02 -4.25 -13.63
N MET A 49 -18.85 -5.31 -14.43
CA MET A 49 -19.37 -5.30 -15.78
C MET A 49 -20.88 -5.48 -15.74
N GLY A 50 -21.58 -4.62 -16.46
CA GLY A 50 -22.96 -4.83 -16.89
C GLY A 50 -23.19 -4.40 -18.34
N ARG A 51 -22.22 -3.68 -18.94
CA ARG A 51 -22.21 -3.31 -20.35
C ARG A 51 -20.80 -3.31 -20.92
N CYS A 52 -20.67 -3.69 -22.19
CA CYS A 52 -19.44 -3.60 -22.98
C CYS A 52 -19.75 -2.90 -24.31
N GLY A 53 -19.17 -1.73 -24.55
CA GLY A 53 -19.43 -0.97 -25.79
C GLY A 53 -20.86 -0.42 -25.94
N GLY A 54 -21.66 -0.39 -24.86
CA GLY A 54 -23.06 0.06 -24.87
C GLY A 54 -24.07 -1.07 -24.82
N ASP A 55 -23.67 -2.29 -25.18
CA ASP A 55 -24.48 -3.50 -25.15
C ASP A 55 -24.37 -4.22 -23.80
N LEU A 56 -25.41 -4.97 -23.44
CA LEU A 56 -25.38 -5.85 -22.27
C LEU A 56 -24.36 -6.96 -22.51
N VAL A 57 -23.60 -7.27 -21.47
CA VAL A 57 -22.70 -8.42 -21.48
C VAL A 57 -23.55 -9.69 -21.32
N SER A 58 -23.18 -10.77 -22.00
CA SER A 58 -23.81 -12.07 -21.74
C SER A 58 -23.59 -12.50 -20.29
N GLU A 59 -24.53 -13.26 -19.73
CA GLU A 59 -24.55 -13.65 -18.31
C GLU A 59 -23.25 -14.34 -17.85
N ASP A 60 -22.78 -15.37 -18.56
CA ASP A 60 -21.58 -16.12 -18.14
C ASP A 60 -20.30 -15.26 -18.14
N PRO A 61 -19.96 -14.49 -19.21
CA PRO A 61 -18.84 -13.57 -19.18
C PRO A 61 -18.94 -12.48 -18.11
N GLU A 62 -20.15 -11.96 -17.86
CA GLU A 62 -20.40 -10.95 -16.83
C GLU A 62 -20.06 -11.51 -15.45
N LEU A 63 -20.63 -12.67 -15.11
CA LEU A 63 -20.40 -13.34 -13.84
C LEU A 63 -18.91 -13.65 -13.63
N ALA A 64 -18.25 -14.22 -14.63
CA ALA A 64 -16.84 -14.55 -14.56
C ALA A 64 -15.95 -13.30 -14.42
N PHE A 65 -16.30 -12.18 -15.05
CA PHE A 65 -15.59 -10.92 -14.86
C PHE A 65 -15.77 -10.38 -13.44
N ASN A 66 -17.01 -10.32 -12.96
CA ASN A 66 -17.36 -9.73 -11.66
C ASN A 66 -16.72 -10.52 -10.51
N GLU A 67 -16.65 -11.85 -10.61
CA GLU A 67 -15.95 -12.70 -9.66
C GLU A 67 -14.43 -12.39 -9.64
N ARG A 68 -13.80 -12.32 -10.81
CA ARG A 68 -12.37 -12.00 -10.93
C ARG A 68 -12.04 -10.60 -10.44
N ALA A 69 -12.88 -9.61 -10.75
CA ALA A 69 -12.73 -8.24 -10.26
C ALA A 69 -12.80 -8.19 -8.71
N THR A 70 -13.77 -8.88 -8.13
CA THR A 70 -13.94 -8.99 -6.67
C THR A 70 -12.69 -9.60 -6.02
N LEU A 71 -12.20 -10.73 -6.55
CA LEU A 71 -11.02 -11.40 -6.02
C LEU A 71 -9.76 -10.55 -6.16
N LEU A 72 -9.62 -9.82 -7.27
CA LEU A 72 -8.49 -8.93 -7.51
C LEU A 72 -8.48 -7.76 -6.51
N VAL A 73 -9.61 -7.08 -6.31
CA VAL A 73 -9.73 -6.01 -5.32
C VAL A 73 -9.41 -6.54 -3.92
N ALA A 74 -9.98 -7.68 -3.53
CA ALA A 74 -9.71 -8.29 -2.23
C ALA A 74 -8.22 -8.65 -2.06
N SER A 75 -7.54 -9.11 -3.11
CA SER A 75 -6.11 -9.39 -3.06
C SER A 75 -5.29 -8.13 -2.84
N PHE A 76 -5.56 -7.07 -3.60
CA PHE A 76 -4.82 -5.82 -3.44
C PHE A 76 -5.11 -5.14 -2.09
N GLN A 77 -6.34 -5.23 -1.59
CA GLN A 77 -6.67 -4.71 -0.26
C GLN A 77 -5.78 -5.33 0.82
N ARG A 78 -5.59 -6.66 0.80
CA ARG A 78 -4.70 -7.34 1.74
C ARG A 78 -3.25 -6.85 1.67
N GLU A 79 -2.73 -6.63 0.47
CA GLU A 79 -1.37 -6.11 0.28
C GLU A 79 -1.24 -4.68 0.80
N VAL A 80 -2.21 -3.81 0.49
CA VAL A 80 -2.23 -2.42 0.97
C VAL A 80 -2.33 -2.36 2.48
N ASP A 81 -3.17 -3.20 3.10
CA ASP A 81 -3.29 -3.28 4.56
C ASP A 81 -1.99 -3.79 5.20
N SER A 82 -1.33 -4.79 4.61
CA SER A 82 -0.03 -5.30 5.06
C SER A 82 1.05 -4.22 5.05
N VAL A 83 1.13 -3.43 3.97
CA VAL A 83 2.09 -2.32 3.87
C VAL A 83 1.73 -1.19 4.84
N ALA A 84 0.43 -0.89 5.02
CA ALA A 84 -0.03 0.10 5.99
C ALA A 84 0.34 -0.28 7.43
N ASP A 85 0.19 -1.55 7.79
CA ASP A 85 0.57 -2.08 9.10
C ASP A 85 2.08 -2.06 9.30
N ALA A 86 2.86 -2.36 8.27
CA ALA A 86 4.32 -2.24 8.32
C ALA A 86 4.78 -0.78 8.50
N ALA A 87 4.12 0.18 7.85
CA ALA A 87 4.46 1.60 7.94
C ALA A 87 4.10 2.24 9.29
N ARG A 88 3.24 1.62 10.10
CA ARG A 88 2.84 2.11 11.43
C ARG A 88 3.70 1.57 12.58
N ARG A 89 4.52 0.56 12.34
CA ARG A 89 5.41 -0.08 13.33
C ARG A 89 6.75 0.63 13.39
#